data_AF-H0A843-F1
#
_entry.id   AF-H0A843-F1
#
_cell.length_a   1.000
_cell.length_b   1.000
_cell.length_c   1.000
_cell.angle_alpha   90.00
_cell.angle_beta   90.00
_cell.angle_gamma   90.00
#
_symmetry.space_group_name_H-M   'P 1'
#
loop_
_entity.id
_entity.type
_entity.pdbx_description
1 polymer ?
#
loop_
_entity_poly.entity_id
_entity_poly.type
_entity_poly.pdbx_seq_one_letter_code
_entity_poly.pdbx_strand_id
1 'polypeptide(L)'
;MTYWIDVEDLFEYALINGRPSGIQRLSFELYRALLDQRPGEIAFCRHDRLRGTMRTVPWAEVESLFLALSAPADSAGGRARREGPLPVGQAGRVRRIASRL
;
A
#
# COMPACT_ATOMS: atom_id res chain seq x y z
N MET A 1 2.43 22.65 -10.27
CA MET A 1 3.35 21.66 -9.66
C MET A 1 2.51 20.43 -9.38
N THR A 2 3.02 19.21 -9.56
CA THR A 2 2.26 17.97 -9.32
C THR A 2 2.90 17.18 -8.19
N TYR A 3 2.10 16.78 -7.20
CA TYR A 3 2.49 15.88 -6.13
C TYR A 3 2.12 14.45 -6.54
N TRP A 4 3.15 13.61 -6.64
CA TRP A 4 2.99 12.19 -6.95
C TRP A 4 2.92 11.38 -5.67
N ILE A 5 1.84 10.63 -5.51
CA ILE A 5 1.58 9.79 -4.35
C ILE A 5 1.72 8.33 -4.79
N ASP A 6 2.69 7.64 -4.20
CA ASP A 6 2.80 6.19 -4.30
C ASP A 6 1.69 5.54 -3.46
N VAL A 7 0.95 4.62 -4.10
CA VAL A 7 -0.14 3.87 -3.47
C VAL A 7 0.11 2.36 -3.50
N GLU A 8 1.33 1.90 -3.79
CA GLU A 8 1.62 0.47 -3.89
C GLU A 8 1.28 -0.31 -2.62
N ASP A 9 1.43 0.31 -1.45
CA ASP A 9 1.12 -0.31 -0.15
C ASP A 9 -0.33 -0.77 -0.03
N LEU A 10 -1.30 0.06 -0.46
CA LEU A 10 -2.72 -0.28 -0.46
C LEU A 10 -3.01 -1.46 -1.38
N PHE A 11 -2.39 -1.48 -2.56
CA PHE A 11 -2.56 -2.56 -3.54
C PHE A 11 -1.96 -3.87 -3.04
N GLU A 12 -0.74 -3.85 -2.51
CA GLU A 12 -0.11 -5.04 -1.91
C GLU A 12 -0.91 -5.54 -0.71
N TYR A 13 -1.39 -4.64 0.14
CA TYR A 13 -2.18 -4.98 1.32
C TYR A 13 -3.49 -5.69 0.94
N ALA A 14 -4.19 -5.19 -0.07
CA ALA A 14 -5.47 -5.75 -0.54
C ALA A 14 -5.34 -7.15 -1.16
N LEU A 15 -4.15 -7.57 -1.62
CA LEU A 15 -3.94 -8.93 -2.13
C LEU A 15 -4.06 -10.01 -1.04
N ILE A 16 -3.77 -9.66 0.21
CA ILE A 16 -3.58 -10.60 1.31
C ILE A 16 -4.70 -10.46 2.35
N ASN A 17 -5.30 -9.27 2.48
CA ASN A 17 -6.26 -8.95 3.52
C ASN A 17 -7.66 -8.73 2.95
N GLY A 18 -8.68 -9.08 3.73
CA GLY A 18 -10.09 -8.87 3.36
C GLY A 18 -10.73 -7.62 3.96
N ARG A 19 -9.97 -6.79 4.67
CA ARG A 19 -10.43 -5.52 5.28
C ARG A 19 -9.27 -4.55 5.48
N PRO A 20 -9.47 -3.22 5.37
CA PRO A 20 -8.39 -2.26 5.59
C PRO A 20 -8.01 -2.21 7.07
N SER A 21 -6.71 -2.09 7.34
CA SER A 21 -6.20 -1.73 8.67
C SER A 21 -6.44 -0.24 8.96
N GLY A 22 -6.18 0.18 10.20
CA GLY A 22 -6.27 1.59 10.58
C GLY A 22 -5.37 2.51 9.75
N ILE A 23 -4.14 2.07 9.45
CA ILE A 23 -3.22 2.87 8.61
C ILE A 23 -3.73 2.96 7.17
N GLN A 24 -4.30 1.89 6.62
CA GLN A 24 -4.85 1.91 5.26
C GLN A 24 -6.08 2.83 5.14
N ARG A 25 -6.91 2.89 6.18
CA ARG A 25 -8.03 3.87 6.27
C ARG A 25 -7.51 5.29 6.30
N LEU A 26 -6.54 5.58 7.17
CA LEU A 26 -5.94 6.91 7.28
C LEU A 26 -5.28 7.36 5.98
N SER A 27 -4.48 6.50 5.34
CA SER A 27 -3.84 6.79 4.05
C SER A 27 -4.90 7.16 3.00
N PHE A 28 -5.96 6.37 2.88
CA PHE A 28 -7.06 6.65 1.94
C PHE A 28 -7.76 7.99 2.21
N GLU A 29 -8.06 8.29 3.48
CA GLU A 29 -8.67 9.57 3.88
C GLU A 29 -7.75 10.75 3.54
N LEU A 30 -6.45 10.62 3.73
CA LEU A 30 -5.47 11.63 3.35
C LEU A 30 -5.42 11.83 1.82
N TYR A 31 -5.44 10.77 1.03
CA TYR A 31 -5.46 10.87 -0.43
C TYR A 31 -6.68 11.63 -0.93
N ARG A 32 -7.86 11.29 -0.39
CA ARG A 32 -9.11 11.96 -0.72
C ARG A 32 -9.09 13.44 -0.30
N ALA A 33 -8.65 13.74 0.91
CA ALA A 33 -8.53 15.11 1.38
C ALA A 33 -7.57 15.94 0.52
N LEU A 34 -6.45 15.35 0.07
CA LEU A 34 -5.50 16.02 -0.82
C LEU A 34 -6.11 16.33 -2.19
N LEU A 35 -6.86 15.39 -2.76
CA LEU A 35 -7.58 15.61 -4.03
C LEU A 35 -8.61 16.73 -3.91
N ASP A 36 -9.39 16.74 -2.84
CA ASP A 36 -10.42 17.75 -2.60
C ASP A 36 -9.81 19.15 -2.40
N GLN A 37 -8.67 19.23 -1.68
CA GLN A 37 -8.00 20.51 -1.41
C GLN A 37 -7.19 21.02 -2.60
N ARG A 38 -6.68 20.14 -3.47
CA ARG A 38 -5.77 20.49 -4.57
C ARG A 38 -6.11 19.75 -5.87
N PRO A 39 -7.30 19.98 -6.44
CA PRO A 39 -7.71 19.32 -7.66
C PRO A 39 -6.74 19.67 -8.81
N GLY A 40 -6.32 18.65 -9.56
CA GLY A 40 -5.37 18.81 -10.68
C GLY A 40 -3.89 18.87 -10.29
N GLU A 41 -3.56 18.96 -9.00
CA GLU A 41 -2.16 18.92 -8.51
C GLU A 41 -1.75 17.55 -7.95
N ILE A 42 -2.70 16.63 -7.74
CA ILE A 42 -2.43 15.31 -7.18
C ILE A 42 -2.50 14.25 -8.28
N ALA A 43 -1.48 13.40 -8.34
CA ALA A 43 -1.44 12.23 -9.20
C ALA A 43 -1.00 11.00 -8.41
N PHE A 44 -1.51 9.83 -8.76
CA PHE A 44 -1.18 8.57 -8.10
C PHE A 44 -0.32 7.69 -9.00
N CYS A 45 0.59 6.94 -8.39
CA CYS A 45 1.42 5.99 -9.10
C CYS A 45 1.61 4.69 -8.34
N ARG A 46 2.02 3.67 -9.11
CA ARG A 46 2.32 2.31 -8.65
C ARG A 46 3.62 1.84 -9.24
N HIS A 47 4.20 0.80 -8.66
CA HIS A 47 5.43 0.20 -9.14
C HIS A 47 5.18 -0.61 -10.43
N ASP A 48 5.87 -0.29 -11.51
CA ASP A 48 6.09 -1.20 -12.64
C ASP A 48 7.37 -2.00 -12.37
N ARG A 49 7.19 -3.17 -11.76
CA ARG A 49 8.29 -4.06 -11.36
C ARG A 49 9.04 -4.68 -12.54
N LEU A 50 8.41 -4.79 -13.72
CA LEU A 50 9.07 -5.35 -14.90
C LEU A 50 10.06 -4.35 -15.48
N ARG A 51 9.71 -3.06 -15.45
CA ARG A 51 10.53 -1.98 -16.00
C ARG A 51 11.40 -1.28 -14.96
N GLY A 52 11.17 -1.52 -13.66
CA GLY A 52 11.83 -0.80 -12.58
C GLY A 52 11.44 0.69 -12.54
N THR A 53 10.19 1.00 -12.90
CA THR A 53 9.68 2.38 -13.00
C THR A 53 8.37 2.54 -12.23
N MET A 54 7.77 3.73 -12.29
CA MET A 54 6.43 3.99 -11.77
C MET A 54 5.45 4.10 -12.94
N ARG A 55 4.23 3.58 -12.77
CA ARG A 55 3.10 3.82 -13.69
C ARG A 55 2.03 4.66 -13.01
N THR A 56 1.41 5.58 -13.74
CA THR A 56 0.27 6.35 -13.24
C THR A 56 -0.94 5.44 -13.03
N VAL A 57 -1.72 5.76 -12.00
CA VAL A 57 -2.98 5.07 -11.67
C VAL A 57 -4.10 6.10 -11.53
N PRO A 58 -5.26 5.90 -12.16
CA PRO A 58 -6.42 6.78 -11.97
C PRO A 58 -6.92 6.70 -10.52
N TRP A 59 -7.37 7.83 -9.97
CA TRP A 59 -7.98 7.85 -8.63
C TRP A 59 -9.11 6.83 -8.49
N ALA A 60 -9.95 6.68 -9.52
CA ALA A 60 -11.06 5.72 -9.52
C ALA A 60 -10.61 4.27 -9.28
N GLU A 61 -9.39 3.88 -9.71
CA GLU A 61 -8.84 2.54 -9.44
C GLU A 61 -8.46 2.39 -7.95
N VAL A 62 -7.84 3.42 -7.37
CA VAL A 62 -7.48 3.47 -5.93
C VAL A 62 -8.74 3.43 -5.06
N GLU A 63 -9.74 4.24 -5.41
CA GLU A 63 -11.02 4.32 -4.70
C GLU A 63 -11.80 3.01 -4.78
N SER A 64 -11.92 2.43 -5.97
CA SER A 64 -12.61 1.15 -6.16
C SER A 64 -11.97 0.04 -5.35
N LEU A 65 -10.64 -0.02 -5.30
CA LEU A 65 -9.91 -1.00 -4.50
C LEU A 65 -10.22 -0.85 -3.01
N PHE A 66 -10.14 0.38 -2.47
CA PHE A 66 -10.41 0.62 -1.05
C PHE A 66 -11.87 0.31 -0.67
N LEU A 67 -12.82 0.67 -1.54
CA LEU A 67 -14.24 0.37 -1.33
C LEU A 67 -14.49 -1.14 -1.34
N ALA A 68 -13.89 -1.88 -2.28
CA ALA A 68 -13.98 -3.33 -2.31
C ALA A 68 -13.40 -3.97 -1.04
N LEU A 69 -12.29 -3.44 -0.53
CA LEU A 69 -11.68 -3.89 0.72
C LEU A 69 -12.54 -3.54 1.95
N SER A 70 -13.33 -2.48 1.87
CA SER A 70 -14.18 -1.99 2.98
C SER A 70 -15.58 -2.61 2.97
N ALA A 71 -15.97 -3.28 1.89
CA ALA A 71 -17.27 -3.92 1.77
C ALA A 71 -17.42 -5.04 2.82
N PRO A 72 -18.62 -5.22 3.40
CA PRO A 72 -18.90 -6.38 4.22
C PRO A 72 -18.60 -7.66 3.45
N ALA A 73 -17.98 -8.63 4.11
CA ALA A 73 -17.67 -9.93 3.53
C ALA A 73 -18.94 -10.79 3.42
N ASP A 74 -19.92 -10.36 2.64
CA ASP A 74 -21.05 -11.20 2.30
C ASP A 74 -20.58 -12.25 1.29
N SER A 75 -20.23 -13.43 1.81
CA SER A 75 -20.09 -14.68 1.04
C SER A 75 -18.88 -14.81 0.09
N ALA A 76 -17.68 -14.46 0.55
CA ALA A 76 -16.44 -14.99 -0.03
C ALA A 76 -15.68 -15.76 1.07
N GLY A 77 -15.69 -17.09 0.95
CA GLY A 77 -15.11 -18.04 1.90
C GLY A 77 -13.77 -17.58 2.44
N GLY A 78 -13.66 -17.61 3.77
CA GLY A 78 -12.52 -17.11 4.53
C GLY A 78 -11.21 -17.59 3.93
N ARG A 79 -10.47 -16.67 3.31
CA ARG A 79 -9.07 -16.90 3.02
C ARG A 79 -8.36 -16.89 4.38
N ALA A 80 -8.13 -18.09 4.89
CA ALA A 80 -7.60 -18.33 6.21
C ALA A 80 -6.39 -17.43 6.48
N ARG A 81 -6.51 -16.62 7.52
CA ARG A 81 -5.42 -15.88 8.14
C ARG A 81 -4.29 -16.87 8.43
N ARG A 82 -3.24 -16.88 7.62
CA ARG A 82 -1.99 -17.55 7.97
C ARG A 82 -1.23 -16.63 8.92
N GLU A 83 -1.65 -16.62 10.18
CA GLU A 83 -0.73 -16.27 11.27
C GLU A 83 0.27 -17.42 11.41
N GLY A 84 1.34 -17.38 10.62
CA GLY A 84 2.56 -18.06 11.02
C GLY A 84 3.11 -17.37 12.27
N PRO A 85 3.71 -18.12 13.22
CA PRO A 85 4.35 -17.50 14.39
C PRO A 85 5.38 -16.48 13.92
N LEU A 86 5.34 -15.28 14.49
CA LEU A 86 6.45 -14.33 14.38
C LEU A 86 7.69 -15.03 14.97
N PRO A 87 8.81 -15.16 14.22
CA PRO A 87 10.02 -15.71 14.78
C PRO A 87 10.52 -14.76 15.87
N VAL A 88 10.47 -15.24 17.11
CA VAL A 88 11.05 -14.57 18.27
C VAL A 88 12.57 -14.61 18.10
N GLY A 89 13.14 -13.43 17.82
CA GLY A 89 14.50 -12.99 18.12
C GLY A 89 15.68 -13.95 17.91
N GLN A 90 16.58 -13.58 17.00
CA GLN A 90 18.00 -13.59 17.35
C GLN A 90 18.63 -12.23 17.05
N ALA A 91 19.01 -11.55 18.13
CA ALA A 91 19.90 -10.42 18.10
C ALA A 91 21.30 -10.84 17.63
N GLY A 92 21.92 -10.02 16.79
CA GLY A 92 23.38 -9.93 16.69
C GLY A 92 24.00 -10.46 15.39
N ARG A 93 24.38 -9.54 14.50
CA ARG A 93 25.79 -9.15 14.33
C ARG A 93 25.90 -8.11 13.22
N VAL A 94 26.15 -6.87 13.62
CA VAL A 94 26.64 -5.80 12.75
C VAL A 94 27.96 -6.26 12.12
N ARG A 95 28.00 -6.43 10.80
CA ARG A 95 29.27 -6.52 10.06
C ARG A 95 29.56 -5.16 9.42
N ARG A 96 30.49 -4.45 10.05
CA ARG A 96 31.24 -3.33 9.47
C ARG A 96 31.88 -3.79 8.16
N ILE A 97 31.59 -3.12 7.06
CA ILE A 97 32.47 -3.14 5.88
C ILE A 97 33.36 -1.91 6.03
N ALA A 98 34.62 -2.18 6.38
CA ALA A 98 35.68 -1.20 6.34
C ALA A 98 36.08 -0.98 4.88
N SER A 99 36.28 0.29 4.56
CA SER A 99 36.95 0.81 3.38
C SER A 99 38.36 0.25 3.22
N ARG A 100 38.82 0.08 1.97
CA ARG A 100 39.98 0.82 1.40
C ARG A 100 40.55 0.15 0.12
N LEU A 101 40.91 1.05 -0.80
CA LEU A 101 41.84 0.96 -1.94
C LEU A 101 41.30 0.37 -3.24
#